data_AF-K2E8Y7-F1
#
_entry.id   AF-K2E8Y7-F1
#
_cell.length_a   1.000
_cell.length_b   1.000
_cell.length_c   1.000
_cell.angle_alpha   90.00
_cell.angle_beta   90.00
_cell.angle_gamma   90.00
#
_symmetry.space_group_name_H-M   'P 1'
#
loop_
_entity.id
_entity.type
_entity.pdbx_description
1 polymer ?
#
loop_
_entity_poly.entity_id
_entity_poly.type
_entity_poly.pdbx_seq_one_letter_code
_entity_poly.pdbx_strand_id
1 'polypeptide(L)'
;MKTDRFQLEVIRIEDILVHEELDPSNSKELVSFLKKSQTLSNPIIVAALGGKKYIQLDGMNRIHSFKTLGIKTITAQIVDYNNQEEIELSSWLHIFNGNVKNFLNFIKKDETLVISQGKMDQVGHRYIKEKDFGRLCTVVTNKKEVFFISTGSSFSEKINRMNRLVSFYKNNLSRGALPYTLNHDSIKVFFKQYTDDNIIVIFPT
;
A
#
# COMPACT_ATOMS: atom_id res chain seq x y z
N MET A 1 -19.66 21.43 3.24
CA MET A 1 -19.22 22.64 2.52
C MET A 1 -18.61 22.18 1.20
N LYS A 2 -19.21 22.55 0.07
CA LYS A 2 -18.67 22.26 -1.26
C LYS A 2 -18.17 23.55 -1.89
N THR A 3 -16.96 23.51 -2.42
CA THR A 3 -16.33 24.55 -3.23
C THR A 3 -15.89 23.93 -4.56
N ASP A 4 -15.29 24.72 -5.44
CA ASP A 4 -14.74 24.24 -6.71
C ASP A 4 -13.54 23.28 -6.52
N ARG A 5 -12.97 23.19 -5.32
CA ARG A 5 -11.79 22.37 -5.00
C ARG A 5 -12.04 21.32 -3.92
N PHE A 6 -12.98 21.56 -3.02
CA PHE A 6 -13.19 20.74 -1.82
C PHE A 6 -14.66 20.38 -1.63
N GLN A 7 -14.94 19.16 -1.17
CA GLN A 7 -16.25 18.73 -0.74
C GLN A 7 -16.11 18.12 0.65
N LEU A 8 -16.26 18.96 1.68
CA LEU A 8 -16.14 18.56 3.07
C LEU A 8 -17.50 18.24 3.67
N GLU A 9 -17.64 17.05 4.25
CA GLU A 9 -18.85 16.60 4.92
C GLU A 9 -18.53 15.90 6.24
N VAL A 10 -19.44 15.99 7.21
CA VAL A 10 -19.38 15.18 8.42
C VAL A 10 -20.20 13.92 8.16
N ILE A 11 -19.50 12.78 8.06
CA ILE A 11 -20.11 11.49 7.72
C ILE A 11 -20.06 10.53 8.90
N ARG A 12 -20.92 9.51 8.88
CA ARG A 12 -20.91 8.46 9.91
C ARG A 12 -19.80 7.48 9.62
N ILE A 13 -19.07 7.07 10.65
CA ILE A 13 -17.96 6.13 10.51
C ILE A 13 -18.42 4.74 10.06
N GLU A 14 -19.63 4.32 10.44
CA GLU A 14 -20.24 3.04 10.02
C GLU A 14 -20.58 2.98 8.52
N ASP A 15 -20.56 4.12 7.83
CA ASP A 15 -20.79 4.20 6.39
C ASP A 15 -19.50 4.12 5.57
N ILE A 16 -18.34 4.05 6.23
CA ILE A 16 -17.03 4.01 5.60
C ILE A 16 -16.51 2.57 5.55
N LEU A 17 -16.36 2.05 4.33
CA LEU A 17 -15.64 0.82 4.04
C LEU A 17 -14.14 1.11 4.09
N VAL A 18 -13.42 0.34 4.90
CA VAL A 18 -11.96 0.41 5.01
C VAL A 18 -11.36 -0.68 4.14
N HIS A 19 -10.32 -0.36 3.38
CA HIS A 19 -9.68 -1.30 2.45
C HIS A 19 -8.22 -1.63 2.80
N GLU A 20 -7.66 -0.96 3.81
CA GLU A 20 -6.30 -1.21 4.31
C GLU A 20 -6.32 -1.86 5.71
N GLU A 21 -5.31 -2.69 5.99
CA GLU A 21 -5.07 -3.16 7.36
C GLU A 21 -4.54 -2.03 8.24
N LEU A 22 -5.06 -1.93 9.46
CA LEU A 22 -4.58 -0.99 10.45
C LEU A 22 -3.29 -1.50 11.09
N ASP A 23 -2.30 -0.62 11.23
CA ASP A 23 -1.20 -0.80 12.19
C ASP A 23 -1.57 -0.11 13.53
N PRO A 24 -1.93 -0.87 14.60
CA PRO A 24 -2.38 -0.30 15.85
C PRO A 24 -1.30 0.47 16.61
N SER A 25 -0.02 0.28 16.27
CA SER A 25 1.08 0.99 16.95
C SER A 25 1.03 2.49 16.66
N ASN A 26 0.63 2.87 15.44
CA ASN A 26 0.56 4.26 14.98
C ASN A 26 -0.64 5.05 15.53
N SER A 27 -1.65 4.37 16.10
CA SER A 27 -2.90 5.03 16.50
C SER A 27 -2.92 5.53 17.94
N LYS A 28 -2.05 5.01 18.83
CA LYS A 28 -2.02 5.37 20.26
C LYS A 28 -1.65 6.84 20.49
N GLU A 29 -0.63 7.32 19.79
CA GLU A 29 -0.20 8.71 19.87
C GLU A 29 -1.28 9.64 19.33
N LEU A 30 -1.90 9.28 18.20
CA LEU A 30 -2.99 10.05 17.61
C LEU A 30 -4.22 10.12 18.53
N VAL A 31 -4.60 9.01 19.18
CA VAL A 31 -5.68 9.02 20.19
C VAL A 31 -5.35 10.00 21.32
N SER A 32 -4.12 9.95 21.83
CA SER A 32 -3.68 10.82 22.93
C SER A 32 -3.67 12.30 22.52
N PHE A 33 -3.18 12.58 21.31
CA PHE A 33 -3.20 13.91 20.72
C PHE A 33 -4.63 14.44 20.53
N LEU A 34 -5.53 13.64 19.97
CA LEU A 34 -6.93 14.03 19.74
C LEU A 34 -7.68 14.28 21.06
N LYS A 35 -7.43 13.47 22.11
CA LYS A 35 -7.99 13.72 23.45
C LYS A 35 -7.56 15.07 24.02
N LYS A 36 -6.29 15.44 23.86
CA LYS A 36 -5.71 16.67 24.42
C LYS A 36 -6.09 17.91 23.60
N SER A 37 -5.95 17.83 22.29
CA SER A 37 -6.16 18.98 21.38
C SER A 37 -7.63 19.24 21.07
N GLN A 38 -8.48 18.21 21.18
CA GLN A 38 -9.89 18.22 20.76
C GLN A 38 -10.10 18.73 19.32
N THR A 39 -9.05 18.66 18.49
CA THR A 39 -9.01 19.24 17.16
C THR A 39 -8.58 18.19 16.17
N LEU A 40 -9.36 18.04 15.09
CA LEU A 40 -8.95 17.27 13.92
C LEU A 40 -8.40 18.24 12.87
N SER A 41 -7.09 18.26 12.69
CA SER A 41 -6.44 19.22 11.78
C SER A 41 -6.76 18.96 10.30
N ASN A 42 -6.80 17.67 9.90
CA ASN A 42 -6.99 17.27 8.51
C ASN A 42 -8.17 16.30 8.39
N PRO A 43 -9.10 16.52 7.44
CA PRO A 43 -10.19 15.59 7.17
C PRO A 43 -9.65 14.28 6.60
N ILE A 44 -10.35 13.18 6.84
CA ILE A 44 -10.07 11.94 6.10
C ILE A 44 -10.44 12.13 4.62
N ILE A 45 -9.91 11.31 3.72
CA ILE A 45 -10.28 11.36 2.30
C ILE A 45 -11.03 10.08 1.97
N VAL A 46 -12.19 10.23 1.33
CA VAL A 46 -13.06 9.11 0.94
C VAL A 46 -13.59 9.31 -0.48
N ALA A 47 -13.88 8.23 -1.17
CA ALA A 47 -14.66 8.26 -2.41
C ALA A 47 -16.09 7.78 -2.15
N ALA A 48 -17.05 8.39 -2.84
CA ALA A 48 -18.46 7.99 -2.74
C ALA A 48 -18.73 6.72 -3.57
N LEU A 49 -19.43 5.75 -2.97
CA LEU A 49 -19.89 4.51 -3.63
C LEU A 49 -21.38 4.55 -4.00
N GLY A 50 -22.04 5.69 -3.78
CA GLY A 50 -23.51 5.82 -3.82
C GLY A 50 -24.17 5.37 -2.52
N GLY A 51 -25.47 5.67 -2.37
CA GLY A 51 -26.26 5.21 -1.22
C GLY A 51 -25.74 5.62 0.16
N LYS A 52 -25.05 6.78 0.27
CA LYS A 52 -24.34 7.24 1.48
C LYS A 52 -23.28 6.27 2.00
N LYS A 53 -22.71 5.43 1.14
CA LYS A 53 -21.54 4.59 1.44
C LYS A 53 -20.28 5.19 0.84
N TYR A 54 -19.18 5.01 1.55
CA TYR A 54 -17.89 5.59 1.20
C TYR A 54 -16.80 4.52 1.27
N ILE A 55 -15.80 4.61 0.40
CA ILE A 55 -14.54 3.86 0.53
C ILE A 55 -13.49 4.82 1.09
N GLN A 56 -12.81 4.43 2.16
CA GLN A 56 -11.68 5.20 2.69
C GLN A 56 -10.57 5.20 1.64
N LEU A 57 -9.92 6.35 1.40
CA LEU A 57 -8.73 6.47 0.56
C LEU A 57 -7.52 6.91 1.40
N ASP A 58 -7.75 7.77 2.40
CA ASP A 58 -6.71 8.20 3.35
C ASP A 58 -7.32 8.41 4.74
N GLY A 59 -6.50 8.26 5.77
CA GLY A 59 -6.87 8.54 7.15
C GLY A 59 -7.34 7.35 7.98
N MET A 60 -6.90 6.13 7.63
CA MET A 60 -7.23 4.91 8.38
C MET A 60 -6.93 5.04 9.89
N ASN A 61 -5.78 5.62 10.26
CA ASN A 61 -5.44 5.89 11.66
C ASN A 61 -6.44 6.84 12.35
N ARG A 62 -6.93 7.87 11.65
CA ARG A 62 -7.94 8.81 12.18
C ARG A 62 -9.28 8.12 12.39
N ILE A 63 -9.72 7.30 11.43
CA ILE A 63 -10.94 6.49 11.58
C ILE A 63 -10.83 5.60 12.80
N HIS A 64 -9.71 4.88 12.96
CA HIS A 64 -9.50 4.02 14.12
C HIS A 64 -9.48 4.82 15.43
N SER A 65 -8.75 5.93 15.51
CA SER A 65 -8.71 6.76 16.72
C SER A 65 -10.10 7.27 17.11
N PHE A 66 -10.92 7.68 16.14
CA PHE A 66 -12.30 8.11 16.41
C PHE A 66 -13.16 6.96 16.94
N LYS A 67 -13.06 5.75 16.36
CA LYS A 67 -13.72 4.55 16.89
C LYS A 67 -13.29 4.26 18.32
N THR A 68 -11.99 4.30 18.61
CA THR A 68 -11.43 4.07 19.96
C THR A 68 -11.91 5.12 20.97
N LEU A 69 -12.19 6.34 20.52
CA LEU A 69 -12.75 7.42 21.34
C LEU A 69 -14.28 7.38 21.48
N GLY A 70 -14.96 6.43 20.82
CA GLY A 70 -16.43 6.34 20.82
C GLY A 70 -17.12 7.43 19.98
N ILE A 71 -16.38 8.15 19.13
CA ILE A 71 -16.92 9.19 18.26
C ILE A 71 -17.50 8.51 17.02
N LYS A 72 -18.74 8.85 16.66
CA LYS A 72 -19.49 8.16 15.59
C LYS A 72 -19.42 8.82 14.22
N THR A 73 -18.96 10.06 14.17
CA THR A 73 -18.87 10.87 12.94
C THR A 73 -17.49 11.46 12.78
N ILE A 74 -17.09 11.71 11.53
CA ILE A 74 -15.78 12.27 11.20
C ILE A 74 -15.90 13.21 10.00
N THR A 75 -15.11 14.28 9.99
CA THR A 75 -15.03 15.18 8.83
C THR A 75 -14.23 14.49 7.72
N ALA A 76 -14.83 14.41 6.55
CA ALA A 76 -14.26 13.80 5.36
C ALA A 76 -14.27 14.77 4.18
N GLN A 77 -13.20 14.74 3.40
CA GLN A 77 -13.14 15.25 2.03
C GLN A 77 -13.62 14.12 1.11
N ILE A 78 -14.73 14.36 0.42
CA ILE A 78 -15.31 13.44 -0.55
C ILE A 78 -14.72 13.78 -1.92
N VAL A 79 -14.16 12.77 -2.59
CA VAL A 79 -13.61 12.91 -3.94
C VAL A 79 -14.36 12.01 -4.93
N ASP A 80 -14.40 12.41 -6.20
CA ASP A 80 -14.91 11.57 -7.27
C ASP A 80 -13.78 10.64 -7.74
N TYR A 81 -13.85 9.36 -7.37
CA TYR A 81 -12.85 8.34 -7.73
C TYR A 81 -12.61 8.22 -9.24
N ASN A 82 -13.59 8.59 -10.06
CA ASN A 82 -13.47 8.51 -11.51
C ASN A 82 -12.77 9.73 -12.13
N ASN A 83 -12.51 10.78 -11.35
CA ASN A 83 -11.76 11.93 -11.82
C ASN A 83 -10.26 11.64 -11.89
N GLN A 84 -9.83 11.06 -13.01
CA GLN A 84 -8.43 10.71 -13.26
C GLN A 84 -7.48 11.92 -13.38
N GLU A 85 -8.01 13.14 -13.50
CA GLU A 85 -7.19 14.36 -13.49
C GLU A 85 -6.77 14.74 -12.06
N GLU A 86 -7.57 14.40 -11.06
CA GLU A 86 -7.35 14.76 -9.65
C GLU A 86 -6.90 13.58 -8.77
N ILE A 87 -7.11 12.34 -9.25
CA ILE A 87 -6.86 11.12 -8.47
C ILE A 87 -5.97 10.17 -9.26
N GLU A 88 -4.81 9.87 -8.68
CA GLU A 88 -3.90 8.84 -9.14
C GLU A 88 -3.78 7.74 -8.07
N LEU A 89 -3.99 6.49 -8.48
CA LEU A 89 -3.67 5.33 -7.64
C LEU A 89 -2.24 4.89 -7.90
N SER A 90 -1.45 4.77 -6.84
CA SER A 90 -0.10 4.20 -6.90
C SER A 90 0.14 3.24 -5.74
N SER A 91 1.30 2.58 -5.76
CA SER A 91 1.74 1.72 -4.66
C SER A 91 3.14 2.13 -4.20
N TRP A 92 3.41 1.88 -2.92
CA TRP A 92 4.74 2.09 -2.35
C TRP A 92 5.68 0.97 -2.76
N LEU A 93 6.93 1.32 -3.02
CA LEU A 93 8.02 0.34 -3.05
C LEU A 93 8.27 -0.15 -1.63
N HIS A 94 8.30 -1.47 -1.44
CA HIS A 94 8.65 -2.06 -0.15
C HIS A 94 10.15 -2.31 -0.14
N ILE A 95 10.85 -1.72 0.81
CA ILE A 95 12.31 -1.72 0.85
C ILE A 95 12.72 -2.27 2.21
N PHE A 96 13.64 -3.22 2.23
CA PHE A 96 14.13 -3.77 3.49
C PHE A 96 15.54 -4.32 3.35
N ASN A 97 16.24 -4.38 4.49
CA ASN A 97 17.49 -5.09 4.63
C ASN A 97 17.26 -6.56 4.95
N GLY A 98 17.81 -7.46 4.14
CA GLY A 98 17.75 -8.89 4.42
C GLY A 98 18.62 -9.74 3.53
N ASN A 99 18.53 -11.06 3.73
CA ASN A 99 19.16 -12.03 2.87
C ASN A 99 18.15 -12.49 1.81
N VAL A 100 18.40 -12.15 0.53
CA VAL A 100 17.52 -12.51 -0.58
C VAL A 100 17.29 -14.02 -0.67
N LYS A 101 18.29 -14.86 -0.38
CA LYS A 101 18.13 -16.32 -0.39
C LYS A 101 17.13 -16.79 0.67
N ASN A 102 17.14 -16.18 1.86
CA ASN A 102 16.17 -16.52 2.90
C ASN A 102 14.75 -16.13 2.48
N PHE A 103 14.60 -14.97 1.84
CA PHE A 103 13.30 -14.55 1.31
C PHE A 103 12.82 -15.47 0.18
N LEU A 104 13.67 -15.80 -0.79
CA LEU A 104 13.32 -16.76 -1.86
C LEU A 104 12.99 -18.15 -1.29
N ASN A 105 13.69 -18.62 -0.26
CA ASN A 105 13.37 -19.86 0.42
C ASN A 105 12.03 -19.80 1.16
N PHE A 106 11.68 -18.66 1.77
CA PHE A 106 10.36 -18.43 2.37
C PHE A 106 9.24 -18.47 1.31
N ILE A 107 9.49 -17.92 0.13
CA ILE A 107 8.56 -17.99 -1.01
C ILE A 107 8.37 -19.43 -1.47
N LYS A 108 9.44 -20.20 -1.63
CA LYS A 108 9.41 -21.62 -2.06
C LYS A 108 8.63 -22.55 -1.11
N LYS A 109 8.37 -22.14 0.14
CA LYS A 109 7.51 -22.91 1.06
C LYS A 109 6.05 -22.95 0.61
N ASP A 110 5.64 -22.06 -0.29
CA ASP A 110 4.35 -22.11 -0.97
C ASP A 110 4.56 -22.66 -2.38
N GLU A 111 4.18 -23.91 -2.59
CA GLU A 111 4.36 -24.63 -3.87
C GLU A 111 3.55 -24.02 -5.02
N THR A 112 2.57 -23.17 -4.71
CA THR A 112 1.76 -22.47 -5.72
C THR A 112 2.42 -21.19 -6.25
N LEU A 113 3.56 -20.80 -5.66
CA LEU A 113 4.37 -19.66 -6.10
C LEU A 113 5.51 -20.12 -7.02
N VAL A 114 5.59 -19.50 -8.19
CA VAL A 114 6.66 -19.72 -9.15
C VAL A 114 7.62 -18.54 -9.09
N ILE A 115 8.91 -18.85 -8.92
CA ILE A 115 10.01 -17.89 -8.96
C ILE A 115 10.73 -18.03 -10.30
N SER A 116 10.82 -16.95 -11.06
CA SER A 116 11.62 -16.91 -12.28
C SER A 116 12.61 -15.74 -12.27
N GLN A 117 13.75 -15.92 -12.95
CA GLN A 117 14.72 -14.85 -13.14
C GLN A 117 14.17 -13.84 -14.16
N GLY A 118 14.24 -12.56 -13.82
CA GLY A 118 13.82 -11.46 -14.68
C GLY A 118 14.97 -10.61 -15.19
N LYS A 119 14.64 -9.65 -16.05
CA LYS A 119 15.54 -8.56 -16.47
C LYS A 119 15.03 -7.21 -15.98
N MET A 120 15.92 -6.22 -15.94
CA MET A 120 15.63 -4.90 -15.35
C MET A 120 14.61 -4.08 -16.16
N ASP A 121 14.68 -4.16 -17.48
CA ASP A 121 13.73 -3.56 -18.43
C ASP A 121 12.28 -4.07 -18.23
N GLN A 122 12.12 -5.28 -17.68
CA GLN A 122 10.82 -5.91 -17.45
C GLN A 122 10.17 -5.56 -16.09
N VAL A 123 10.84 -4.75 -15.25
CA VAL A 123 10.34 -4.36 -13.92
C VAL A 123 9.12 -3.42 -14.01
N GLY A 124 9.05 -2.60 -15.06
CA GLY A 124 8.01 -1.58 -15.21
C GLY A 124 6.59 -2.11 -15.44
N HIS A 125 6.44 -3.33 -15.98
CA HIS A 125 5.13 -3.94 -16.25
C HIS A 125 4.49 -4.49 -14.96
N ARG A 126 3.45 -3.81 -14.47
CA ARG A 126 2.92 -3.97 -13.11
C ARG A 126 1.41 -4.21 -13.08
N TYR A 127 0.93 -5.14 -13.89
CA TYR A 127 -0.48 -5.52 -13.92
C TYR A 127 -0.69 -6.92 -13.35
N ILE A 128 -1.71 -7.04 -12.51
CA ILE A 128 -2.21 -8.33 -12.03
C ILE A 128 -3.47 -8.71 -12.80
N LYS A 129 -3.46 -9.88 -13.43
CA LYS A 129 -4.69 -10.43 -14.01
C LYS A 129 -5.58 -10.94 -12.88
N GLU A 130 -6.88 -10.66 -12.95
CA GLU A 130 -7.86 -11.15 -11.95
C GLU A 130 -7.89 -12.69 -11.93
N LYS A 131 -8.00 -13.30 -13.12
CA LYS A 131 -7.97 -14.75 -13.35
C LYS A 131 -6.62 -15.17 -13.96
N ASP A 132 -6.32 -16.46 -13.88
CA ASP A 132 -5.12 -17.09 -14.45
C ASP A 132 -3.78 -16.70 -13.81
N PHE A 133 -2.71 -17.21 -14.43
CA PHE A 133 -1.33 -16.99 -14.00
C PHE A 133 -0.93 -15.52 -14.15
N GLY A 134 -0.50 -14.91 -13.05
CA GLY A 134 -0.12 -13.51 -12.99
C GLY A 134 1.07 -13.27 -12.08
N ARG A 135 1.80 -12.18 -12.35
CA ARG A 135 2.92 -11.72 -11.53
C ARG A 135 2.37 -11.03 -10.28
N LEU A 136 2.67 -11.59 -9.11
CA LEU A 136 2.30 -11.03 -7.81
C LEU A 136 3.23 -9.90 -7.39
N CYS A 137 4.53 -10.05 -7.61
CA CYS A 137 5.49 -9.01 -7.32
C CYS A 137 6.80 -9.23 -8.07
N THR A 138 7.62 -8.18 -8.09
CA THR A 138 9.00 -8.21 -8.57
C THR A 138 9.93 -7.92 -7.40
N VAL A 139 10.98 -8.72 -7.25
CA VAL A 139 12.03 -8.52 -6.26
C VAL A 139 13.29 -8.03 -6.97
N VAL A 140 13.87 -6.94 -6.49
CA VAL A 140 15.10 -6.35 -7.02
C VAL A 140 16.13 -6.20 -5.90
N THR A 141 17.35 -6.69 -6.11
CA THR A 141 18.44 -6.55 -5.13
C THR A 141 19.36 -5.38 -5.45
N ASN A 142 20.13 -4.91 -4.47
CA ASN A 142 21.19 -3.92 -4.69
C ASN A 142 22.30 -4.42 -5.63
N LYS A 143 22.38 -5.74 -5.85
CA LYS A 143 23.24 -6.40 -6.86
C LYS A 143 22.61 -6.45 -8.24
N LYS A 144 21.46 -5.81 -8.45
CA LYS A 144 20.70 -5.75 -9.71
C LYS A 144 20.12 -7.10 -10.14
N GLU A 145 19.98 -8.05 -9.23
CA GLU A 145 19.28 -9.30 -9.50
C GLU A 145 17.77 -9.02 -9.49
N VAL A 146 17.04 -9.63 -10.43
CA VAL A 146 15.59 -9.45 -10.58
C VAL A 146 14.92 -10.82 -10.52
N PHE A 147 13.90 -10.95 -9.69
CA PHE A 147 13.08 -12.15 -9.56
C PHE A 147 11.61 -11.79 -9.72
N PHE A 148 10.89 -12.57 -10.55
CA PHE A 148 9.44 -12.46 -10.66
C PHE A 148 8.77 -13.55 -9.84
N ILE A 149 7.81 -13.15 -9.01
CA ILE A 149 7.00 -14.04 -8.21
C ILE A 149 5.61 -14.09 -8.83
N SER A 150 5.17 -15.27 -9.26
CA SER A 150 3.90 -15.44 -9.98
C SER A 150 3.08 -16.59 -9.42
N THR A 151 1.77 -16.55 -9.63
CA THR A 151 0.85 -17.63 -9.22
C THR A 151 -0.35 -17.70 -10.17
N GLY A 152 -0.92 -18.89 -10.33
CA GLY A 152 -2.19 -19.14 -11.03
C GLY A 152 -3.27 -19.48 -10.02
N SER A 153 -3.96 -18.46 -9.49
CA SER A 153 -5.00 -18.62 -8.47
C SER A 153 -6.07 -17.54 -8.59
N SER A 154 -7.12 -17.63 -7.77
CA SER A 154 -8.16 -16.60 -7.71
C SER A 154 -7.60 -15.27 -7.21
N PHE A 155 -8.29 -14.16 -7.50
CA PHE A 155 -7.85 -12.83 -7.07
C PHE A 155 -7.67 -12.73 -5.55
N SER A 156 -8.63 -13.23 -4.75
CA SER A 156 -8.52 -13.25 -3.29
C SER A 156 -7.29 -14.00 -2.80
N GLU A 157 -7.01 -15.16 -3.41
CA GLU A 157 -5.83 -15.96 -3.10
C GLU A 157 -4.51 -15.26 -3.50
N LYS A 158 -4.52 -14.42 -4.54
CA LYS A 158 -3.38 -13.56 -4.89
C LYS A 158 -3.14 -12.51 -3.79
N ILE A 159 -4.18 -11.85 -3.31
CA ILE A 159 -4.10 -10.85 -2.23
C ILE A 159 -3.57 -11.49 -0.93
N ASN A 160 -4.11 -12.65 -0.53
CA ASN A 160 -3.65 -13.39 0.65
C ASN A 160 -2.15 -13.71 0.57
N ARG A 161 -1.67 -14.10 -0.62
CA ARG A 161 -0.25 -14.36 -0.84
C ARG A 161 0.59 -13.09 -0.79
N MET A 162 0.13 -11.97 -1.35
CA MET A 162 0.82 -10.68 -1.21
C MET A 162 1.01 -10.31 0.27
N ASN A 163 -0.04 -10.43 1.08
CA ASN A 163 0.03 -10.18 2.53
C ASN A 163 1.01 -11.14 3.23
N ARG A 164 1.02 -12.43 2.84
CA ARG A 164 2.01 -13.39 3.32
C ARG A 164 3.43 -12.97 2.95
N LEU A 165 3.68 -12.46 1.75
CA LEU A 165 5.01 -11.96 1.37
C LEU A 165 5.42 -10.76 2.23
N VAL A 166 4.53 -9.80 2.43
CA VAL A 166 4.78 -8.62 3.28
C VAL A 166 5.08 -9.01 4.73
N SER A 167 4.44 -10.07 5.24
CA SER A 167 4.64 -10.54 6.62
C SER A 167 6.09 -10.92 6.95
N PHE A 168 6.89 -11.29 5.94
CA PHE A 168 8.30 -11.66 6.11
C PHE A 168 9.16 -10.47 6.57
N TYR A 169 8.87 -9.27 6.06
CA TYR A 169 9.71 -8.09 6.24
C TYR A 169 8.99 -6.90 6.90
N LYS A 170 7.71 -7.04 7.26
CA LYS A 170 6.88 -5.95 7.80
C LYS A 170 7.50 -5.20 9.00
N ASN A 171 8.33 -5.86 9.80
CA ASN A 171 8.95 -5.25 10.99
C ASN A 171 10.18 -4.38 10.66
N ASN A 172 10.75 -4.53 9.46
CA ASN A 172 11.92 -3.80 8.97
C ASN A 172 11.60 -3.15 7.60
N LEU A 173 10.38 -2.64 7.45
CA LEU A 173 9.87 -2.12 6.19
C LEU A 173 10.10 -0.60 6.08
N SER A 174 10.93 -0.21 5.14
CA SER A 174 11.00 1.13 4.59
C SER A 174 10.04 1.25 3.38
N ARG A 175 9.40 2.40 3.22
CA ARG A 175 8.56 2.70 2.04
C ARG A 175 9.20 3.78 1.20
N GLY A 176 9.19 3.60 -0.12
CA GLY A 176 9.67 4.60 -1.07
C GLY A 176 8.67 4.85 -2.19
N ALA A 177 8.57 6.10 -2.60
CA ALA A 177 7.82 6.44 -3.81
C ALA A 177 8.56 5.88 -5.03
N LEU A 178 7.80 5.47 -6.04
CA LEU A 178 8.38 5.02 -7.30
C LEU A 178 9.17 6.15 -7.97
N PRO A 179 10.44 5.94 -8.36
CA PRO A 179 11.03 6.79 -9.38
C PRO A 179 10.30 6.54 -10.70
N TYR A 180 10.01 7.62 -11.45
CA TYR A 180 9.26 7.58 -12.73
C TYR A 180 9.81 6.55 -13.73
N THR A 181 11.11 6.22 -13.65
CA THR A 181 11.74 5.14 -14.43
C THR A 181 12.64 4.27 -13.54
N LEU A 182 12.34 2.98 -13.44
CA LEU A 182 13.22 1.97 -12.85
C LEU A 182 14.13 1.37 -13.93
N ASN A 183 15.40 1.75 -13.90
CA ASN A 183 16.45 1.22 -14.77
C ASN A 183 17.73 0.98 -13.94
N HIS A 184 18.78 0.49 -14.58
CA HIS A 184 20.03 0.15 -13.89
C HIS A 184 20.67 1.32 -13.14
N ASP A 185 20.53 2.55 -13.63
CA ASP A 185 21.13 3.74 -13.04
C ASP A 185 20.24 4.31 -11.93
N SER A 186 18.93 4.38 -12.16
CA SER A 186 17.99 4.90 -11.17
C SER A 186 17.92 4.02 -9.93
N ILE A 187 18.02 2.69 -10.05
CA ILE A 187 18.05 1.78 -8.89
C ILE A 187 19.32 1.97 -8.05
N LYS A 188 20.46 2.21 -8.68
CA LYS A 188 21.71 2.48 -7.95
C LYS A 188 21.58 3.79 -7.16
N VAL A 189 20.99 4.82 -7.77
CA VAL A 189 20.71 6.10 -7.08
C VAL A 189 19.67 5.90 -5.97
N PHE A 190 18.65 5.08 -6.21
CA PHE A 190 17.61 4.79 -5.24
C PHE A 190 18.17 4.12 -3.98
N PHE A 191 18.98 3.06 -4.12
CA PHE A 191 19.63 2.43 -2.96
C PHE A 191 20.60 3.35 -2.20
N LYS A 192 21.13 4.42 -2.82
CA LYS A 192 21.91 5.43 -2.07
C LYS A 192 21.05 6.23 -1.08
N GLN A 193 19.74 6.30 -1.28
CA GLN A 193 18.80 6.94 -0.34
C GLN A 193 18.41 6.00 0.80
N TYR A 194 18.60 4.69 0.61
CA TYR A 194 18.28 3.62 1.56
C TYR A 194 19.55 2.80 1.83
N THR A 195 20.58 3.42 2.42
CA THR A 195 21.93 2.85 2.53
C THR A 195 22.00 1.53 3.31
N ASP A 196 21.05 1.33 4.23
CA ASP A 196 20.99 0.13 5.05
C ASP A 196 20.15 -0.99 4.42
N ASP A 197 19.34 -0.68 3.41
CA ASP A 197 18.45 -1.65 2.76
C ASP A 197 19.05 -2.18 1.45
N ASN A 198 18.71 -3.43 1.11
CA ASN A 198 19.34 -4.12 -0.02
C ASN A 198 18.37 -4.89 -0.92
N ILE A 199 17.08 -4.93 -0.57
CA ILE A 199 16.01 -5.60 -1.33
C ILE A 199 14.85 -4.64 -1.51
N ILE A 200 14.32 -4.58 -2.73
CA ILE A 200 13.08 -3.90 -3.09
C ILE A 200 12.07 -4.96 -3.53
N VAL A 201 10.84 -4.87 -3.04
CA VAL A 201 9.69 -5.65 -3.48
C VAL A 201 8.66 -4.69 -4.06
N ILE A 202 8.25 -4.98 -5.30
CA ILE A 202 7.42 -4.12 -6.13
C ILE A 202 6.13 -4.87 -6.43
N PHE A 203 5.01 -4.35 -5.93
CA PHE A 203 3.69 -4.91 -6.20
C PHE A 203 3.05 -4.22 -7.42
N PRO A 204 2.09 -4.89 -8.08
CA PRO A 204 1.22 -4.31 -9.10
C PRO A 204 0.55 -3.01 -8.64
N THR A 205 0.21 -2.15 -9.61
CA THR A 205 -0.53 -0.88 -9.45
C THR A 205 -1.68 -0.84 -10.43
#